data_AF-B7X606-F1
#
_entry.id   AF-B7X606-F1
#
_cell.length_a   1.000
_cell.length_b   1.000
_cell.length_c   1.000
_cell.angle_alpha   90.00
_cell.angle_beta   90.00
_cell.angle_gamma   90.00
#
_symmetry.space_group_name_H-M   'P 1'
#
loop_
_entity.id
_entity.type
_entity.pdbx_description
1 polymer ?
#
loop_
_entity_poly.entity_id
_entity_poly.type
_entity_poly.pdbx_seq_one_letter_code
_entity_poly.pdbx_strand_id
1 'polypeptide(L)'
;MMRSIRKSKSDTKTILAQAVESHLSDNQKQAVMKACELIAPTWPLDELIAVNPWWEMRDMPFTKVSAKVSALRKAQCLMSKSYFQEVWMETLLPDHLEQAAQDLGKDFSVETLERYLIEDDERSHWHNISDLVDSGRDRKYKMAWRDEITHQVSQFCADFFRFKANEGSYGTIYSGLYSEWLGTTRQDMGIEILMAEDGLTQHFLDLPEDPETLLATALVELRVSDDVVTDYMQALLMDVNGWASWVAYLRWQDRLNGYDNQLMIEF
;
A
#
# COMPACT_ATOMS: atom_id res chain seq x y z
N MET A 1 16.35 31.84 -67.71
CA MET A 1 15.16 32.31 -66.94
C MET A 1 14.46 31.09 -66.36
N MET A 2 14.90 30.65 -65.16
CA MET A 2 14.42 29.45 -64.47
C MET A 2 12.97 29.63 -64.02
N ARG A 3 12.07 28.73 -64.42
CA ARG A 3 10.71 28.64 -63.87
C ARG A 3 10.61 27.45 -62.92
N SER A 4 10.43 27.81 -61.65
CA SER A 4 10.35 26.95 -60.47
C SER A 4 9.08 26.11 -60.45
N ILE A 5 9.25 24.82 -60.14
CA ILE A 5 8.20 23.82 -59.92
C ILE A 5 7.61 24.08 -58.53
N ARG A 6 6.35 24.55 -58.46
CA ARG A 6 5.57 24.58 -57.21
C ARG A 6 5.17 23.16 -56.83
N LYS A 7 5.87 22.55 -55.88
CA LYS A 7 5.38 21.38 -55.15
C LYS A 7 4.34 21.83 -54.13
N SER A 8 3.16 21.21 -54.22
CA SER A 8 2.07 21.26 -53.25
C SER A 8 2.59 20.86 -51.87
N LYS A 9 2.33 21.69 -50.85
CA LYS A 9 2.49 21.30 -49.46
C LYS A 9 1.28 20.44 -49.10
N SER A 10 1.54 19.16 -48.85
CA SER A 10 0.61 18.24 -48.22
C SER A 10 0.49 18.63 -46.75
N ASP A 11 -0.73 18.97 -46.32
CA ASP A 11 -1.10 19.15 -44.93
C ASP A 11 -1.01 17.81 -44.19
N THR A 12 0.12 17.55 -43.55
CA THR A 12 0.23 16.47 -42.57
C THR A 12 -0.38 16.98 -41.26
N LYS A 13 -1.68 16.74 -41.06
CA LYS A 13 -2.29 16.79 -39.73
C LYS A 13 -1.55 15.77 -38.86
N THR A 14 -0.74 16.25 -37.92
CA THR A 14 -0.27 15.47 -36.78
C THR A 14 -1.51 15.00 -36.03
N ILE A 15 -1.87 13.74 -36.19
CA ILE A 15 -2.80 13.06 -35.30
C ILE A 15 -2.02 12.90 -34.00
N LEU A 16 -2.20 13.84 -33.07
CA LEU A 16 -1.92 13.58 -31.66
C LEU A 16 -2.76 12.36 -31.30
N ALA A 17 -2.10 11.24 -30.98
CA ALA A 17 -2.78 10.11 -30.39
C ALA A 17 -3.49 10.63 -29.15
N GLN A 18 -4.82 10.62 -29.16
CA GLN A 18 -5.59 10.80 -27.94
C GLN A 18 -5.12 9.69 -27.00
N ALA A 19 -4.56 10.07 -25.85
CA ALA A 19 -4.29 9.13 -24.77
C ALA A 19 -5.60 8.39 -24.54
N VAL A 20 -5.58 7.07 -24.71
CA VAL A 20 -6.72 6.24 -24.30
C VAL A 20 -6.84 6.47 -22.81
N GLU A 21 -7.93 7.12 -22.37
CA GLU A 21 -8.21 7.28 -20.95
C GLU A 21 -8.26 5.88 -20.35
N SER A 22 -7.28 5.58 -19.49
CA SER A 22 -7.20 4.31 -18.79
C SER A 22 -8.31 4.30 -17.75
N HIS A 23 -9.20 3.31 -17.83
CA HIS A 23 -10.24 3.07 -16.83
C HIS A 23 -10.02 1.72 -16.17
N LEU A 24 -10.32 1.62 -14.88
CA LEU A 24 -10.27 0.34 -14.18
C LEU A 24 -11.35 -0.60 -14.74
N SER A 25 -10.98 -1.85 -14.98
CA SER A 25 -11.98 -2.90 -15.26
C SER A 25 -12.83 -3.17 -14.01
N ASP A 26 -14.03 -3.74 -14.17
CA ASP A 26 -14.89 -4.09 -13.03
C ASP A 26 -14.17 -5.00 -12.01
N ASN A 27 -13.34 -5.93 -12.50
CA ASN A 27 -12.52 -6.80 -11.65
C ASN A 27 -11.48 -6.00 -10.86
N GLN A 28 -10.82 -5.03 -11.49
CA GLN A 28 -9.83 -4.17 -10.83
C GLN A 28 -10.50 -3.27 -9.79
N LYS A 29 -11.66 -2.69 -10.09
CA LYS A 29 -12.45 -1.91 -9.12
C LYS A 29 -12.79 -2.74 -7.90
N GLN A 30 -13.28 -3.97 -8.09
CA GLN A 30 -13.55 -4.90 -7.00
C GLN A 30 -12.29 -5.25 -6.22
N ALA A 31 -11.16 -5.46 -6.90
CA ALA A 31 -9.89 -5.79 -6.26
C ALA A 31 -9.34 -4.64 -5.40
N VAL A 32 -9.45 -3.39 -5.86
CA VAL A 32 -9.10 -2.18 -5.11
C VAL A 32 -10.01 -2.03 -3.89
N MET A 33 -11.33 -2.09 -4.06
CA MET A 33 -12.28 -2.02 -2.94
C MET A 33 -12.00 -3.10 -1.88
N LYS A 34 -11.70 -4.33 -2.32
CA LYS A 34 -11.33 -5.41 -1.42
C LYS A 34 -10.06 -5.12 -0.64
N ALA A 35 -9.05 -4.50 -1.26
CA ALA A 35 -7.83 -4.09 -0.54
C ALA A 35 -8.15 -3.06 0.56
N CYS A 36 -8.99 -2.07 0.26
CA CYS A 36 -9.46 -1.08 1.24
C CYS A 36 -10.25 -1.73 2.40
N GLU A 37 -10.96 -2.84 2.16
CA GLU A 37 -11.68 -3.57 3.19
C GLU A 37 -10.77 -4.39 4.11
N LEU A 38 -9.54 -4.70 3.69
CA LEU A 38 -8.58 -5.49 4.48
C LEU A 38 -7.82 -4.66 5.52
N ILE A 39 -7.98 -3.34 5.53
CA ILE A 39 -7.37 -2.44 6.51
C ILE A 39 -8.30 -2.28 7.71
N ALA A 40 -7.83 -2.73 8.87
CA ALA A 40 -8.55 -2.55 10.13
C ALA A 40 -8.54 -1.08 10.57
N PRO A 41 -9.64 -0.54 11.11
CA PRO A 41 -9.68 0.82 11.63
C PRO A 41 -8.80 0.98 12.88
N THR A 42 -8.28 2.20 13.08
CA THR A 42 -7.66 2.61 14.36
C THR A 42 -8.51 3.68 15.03
N TRP A 43 -8.78 3.52 16.32
CA TRP A 43 -9.55 4.50 17.09
C TRP A 43 -8.66 5.64 17.57
N PRO A 44 -9.22 6.86 17.75
CA PRO A 44 -8.62 7.93 18.53
C PRO A 44 -8.11 7.44 19.90
N LEU A 45 -7.07 8.07 20.43
CA LEU A 45 -6.41 7.63 21.66
C LEU A 45 -7.35 7.61 22.87
N ASP A 46 -8.32 8.51 22.90
CA ASP A 46 -9.37 8.64 23.93
C ASP A 46 -10.47 7.57 23.83
N GLU A 47 -10.58 6.89 22.69
CA GLU A 47 -11.50 5.76 22.46
C GLU A 47 -10.75 4.45 22.17
N LEU A 48 -9.44 4.41 22.42
CA LEU A 48 -8.60 3.29 22.01
C LEU A 48 -8.95 2.02 22.80
N ILE A 49 -9.60 1.09 22.10
CA ILE A 49 -9.71 -0.31 22.51
C ILE A 49 -8.63 -1.08 21.75
N ALA A 50 -7.96 -2.03 22.40
CA ALA A 50 -7.01 -2.90 21.71
C ALA A 50 -7.75 -3.72 20.65
N VAL A 51 -7.65 -3.31 19.39
CA VAL A 51 -8.23 -4.03 18.25
C VAL A 51 -7.13 -4.79 17.53
N ASN A 52 -7.45 -6.03 17.15
CA ASN A 52 -6.55 -6.85 16.35
C ASN A 52 -6.29 -6.14 15.00
N PRO A 53 -5.04 -5.79 14.65
CA PRO A 53 -4.73 -5.09 13.40
C PRO A 53 -5.10 -5.91 12.15
N TRP A 54 -5.36 -7.21 12.31
CA TRP A 54 -5.74 -8.13 11.24
C TRP A 54 -7.23 -8.53 11.29
N TRP A 55 -8.06 -7.75 12.00
CA TRP A 55 -9.47 -8.07 12.25
C TRP A 55 -10.30 -8.31 10.97
N GLU A 56 -9.99 -7.59 9.89
CA GLU A 56 -10.70 -7.75 8.62
C GLU A 56 -10.31 -9.01 7.85
N MET A 57 -9.33 -9.76 8.34
CA MET A 57 -8.97 -11.09 7.86
C MET A 57 -9.42 -12.22 8.80
N ARG A 58 -10.35 -11.95 9.73
CA ARG A 58 -10.84 -12.92 10.74
C ARG A 58 -11.44 -14.20 10.16
N ASP A 59 -11.95 -14.14 8.92
CA ASP A 59 -12.51 -15.30 8.23
C ASP A 59 -11.42 -16.23 7.65
N MET A 60 -10.15 -15.83 7.72
CA MET A 60 -9.01 -16.64 7.30
C MET A 60 -8.36 -17.34 8.51
N PRO A 61 -7.86 -18.58 8.34
CA PRO A 61 -7.01 -19.21 9.35
C PRO A 61 -5.82 -18.32 9.70
N PHE A 62 -5.53 -18.17 10.99
CA PHE A 62 -4.45 -17.29 11.47
C PHE A 62 -3.09 -17.58 10.82
N THR A 63 -2.78 -18.86 10.54
CA THR A 63 -1.55 -19.25 9.84
C THR A 63 -1.45 -18.64 8.44
N LYS A 64 -2.58 -18.53 7.71
CA LYS A 64 -2.64 -17.85 6.41
C LYS A 64 -2.52 -16.34 6.54
N VAL A 65 -3.13 -15.75 7.56
CA VAL A 65 -3.00 -14.30 7.84
C VAL A 65 -1.54 -13.97 8.13
N SER A 66 -0.90 -14.71 9.04
CA SER A 66 0.51 -14.55 9.40
C SER A 66 1.43 -14.68 8.18
N ALA A 67 1.23 -15.72 7.35
CA ALA A 67 1.98 -15.88 6.11
C ALA A 67 1.77 -14.70 5.14
N LYS A 68 0.53 -14.25 4.97
CA LYS A 68 0.17 -13.14 4.07
C LYS A 68 0.81 -11.83 4.50
N VAL A 69 0.66 -11.41 5.76
CA VAL A 69 1.23 -10.13 6.23
C VAL A 69 2.76 -10.17 6.31
N SER A 70 3.33 -11.34 6.59
CA SER A 70 4.77 -11.56 6.50
C SER A 70 5.26 -11.42 5.06
N ALA A 71 4.55 -12.00 4.09
CA ALA A 71 4.87 -11.86 2.68
C ALA A 71 4.71 -10.42 2.19
N LEU A 72 3.64 -9.70 2.54
CA LEU A 72 3.41 -8.35 2.03
C LEU A 72 4.34 -7.29 2.66
N ARG A 73 4.63 -7.40 3.97
CA ARG A 73 5.30 -6.31 4.72
C ARG A 73 6.30 -6.75 5.77
N LYS A 74 6.71 -8.03 5.78
CA LYS A 74 7.56 -8.60 6.84
C LYS A 74 6.99 -8.42 8.25
N ALA A 75 5.67 -8.21 8.37
CA ALA A 75 5.03 -8.15 9.67
C ALA A 75 5.11 -9.54 10.33
N GLN A 76 5.52 -9.57 11.59
CA GLN A 76 5.62 -10.80 12.37
C GLN A 76 4.43 -10.89 13.31
N CYS A 77 3.61 -11.93 13.15
CA CYS A 77 2.50 -12.20 14.07
C CYS A 77 2.89 -13.07 15.26
N LEU A 78 4.11 -13.60 15.25
CA LEU A 78 4.67 -14.49 16.26
C LEU A 78 6.01 -13.93 16.73
N MET A 79 6.45 -14.38 17.90
CA MET A 79 7.79 -14.08 18.41
C MET A 79 8.88 -14.65 17.48
N SER A 80 10.09 -14.10 17.56
CA SER A 80 11.23 -14.54 16.76
C SER A 80 11.65 -15.98 17.11
N LYS A 81 12.42 -16.62 16.22
CA LYS A 81 13.05 -17.92 16.52
C LYS A 81 13.94 -17.83 17.76
N SER A 82 14.67 -16.72 17.96
CA SER A 82 15.53 -16.51 19.13
C SER A 82 14.75 -16.56 20.45
N TYR A 83 13.55 -15.98 20.49
CA TYR A 83 12.68 -16.08 21.66
C TYR A 83 12.33 -17.55 21.95
N PHE A 84 11.94 -18.32 20.94
CA PHE A 84 11.60 -19.72 21.13
C PHE A 84 12.82 -20.60 21.47
N GLN A 85 14.03 -20.25 21.02
CA GLN A 85 15.27 -20.91 21.45
C GLN A 85 15.52 -20.71 22.96
N GLU A 86 15.33 -19.49 23.48
CA GLU A 86 15.46 -19.20 24.90
C GLU A 86 14.43 -19.98 25.72
N VAL A 87 13.16 -19.92 25.31
CA VAL A 87 12.07 -20.64 25.99
C VAL A 87 12.28 -22.17 25.93
N TRP A 88 12.84 -22.71 24.84
CA TRP A 88 13.23 -24.12 24.70
C TRP A 88 14.29 -24.54 25.72
N MET A 89 15.29 -23.69 25.98
CA MET A 89 16.35 -24.00 26.95
C MET A 89 15.89 -23.90 28.40
N GLU A 90 14.86 -23.09 28.70
CA GLU A 90 14.45 -22.80 30.07
C GLU A 90 13.20 -23.55 30.55
N THR A 91 12.18 -23.70 29.68
CA THR A 91 10.83 -24.07 30.15
C THR A 91 10.04 -25.02 29.26
N LEU A 92 10.23 -25.03 27.94
CA LEU A 92 9.54 -25.98 27.06
C LEU A 92 10.16 -27.38 27.17
N LEU A 93 9.29 -28.39 27.10
CA LEU A 93 9.67 -29.81 27.12
C LEU A 93 9.24 -30.46 25.80
N PRO A 94 9.89 -31.57 25.38
CA PRO A 94 9.50 -32.34 24.19
C PRO A 94 8.00 -32.65 24.12
N ASP A 95 7.41 -33.12 25.22
CA ASP A 95 5.98 -33.46 25.32
C ASP A 95 5.05 -32.28 24.97
N HIS A 96 5.46 -31.03 25.23
CA HIS A 96 4.67 -29.85 24.86
C HIS A 96 4.60 -29.67 23.34
N LEU A 97 5.70 -29.96 22.64
CA LEU A 97 5.76 -29.87 21.18
C LEU A 97 5.01 -31.03 20.52
N GLU A 98 5.11 -32.24 21.08
CA GLU A 98 4.34 -33.40 20.63
C GLU A 98 2.84 -33.14 20.77
N GLN A 99 2.39 -32.61 21.91
CA GLN A 99 0.99 -32.25 22.12
C GLN A 99 0.54 -31.17 21.11
N ALA A 100 1.35 -30.12 20.90
CA ALA A 100 1.01 -29.07 19.93
C ALA A 100 0.91 -29.61 18.49
N ALA A 101 1.80 -30.54 18.09
CA ALA A 101 1.75 -31.18 16.78
C ALA A 101 0.47 -32.02 16.61
N GLN A 102 0.06 -32.76 17.65
CA GLN A 102 -1.20 -33.51 17.68
C GLN A 102 -2.43 -32.59 17.57
N ASP A 103 -2.47 -31.51 18.35
CA ASP A 103 -3.57 -30.54 18.34
C ASP A 103 -3.75 -29.86 16.97
N LEU A 104 -2.63 -29.60 16.27
CA LEU A 104 -2.63 -29.05 14.92
C LEU A 104 -2.87 -30.11 13.82
N GLY A 105 -2.92 -31.40 14.18
CA GLY A 105 -3.02 -32.51 13.22
C GLY A 105 -1.84 -32.55 12.25
N LYS A 106 -0.63 -32.24 12.73
CA LYS A 106 0.61 -32.23 11.94
C LYS A 106 1.56 -33.32 12.40
N ASP A 107 2.24 -33.93 11.45
CA ASP A 107 3.26 -34.94 11.70
C ASP A 107 4.65 -34.29 11.74
N PHE A 108 4.90 -33.51 12.79
CA PHE A 108 6.21 -32.90 13.06
C PHE A 108 6.85 -33.57 14.26
N SER A 109 8.10 -34.04 14.10
CA SER A 109 8.90 -34.53 15.23
C SER A 109 9.52 -33.38 16.02
N VAL A 110 9.83 -33.61 17.29
CA VAL A 110 10.52 -32.64 18.15
C VAL A 110 11.84 -32.19 17.50
N GLU A 111 12.62 -33.12 16.97
CA GLU A 111 13.91 -32.84 16.33
C GLU A 111 13.74 -31.97 15.07
N THR A 112 12.62 -32.12 14.36
CA THR A 112 12.32 -31.29 13.18
C THR A 112 12.03 -29.85 13.59
N LEU A 113 11.29 -29.66 14.69
CA LEU A 113 10.97 -28.34 15.24
C LEU A 113 12.20 -27.66 15.86
N GLU A 114 13.04 -28.42 16.58
CA GLU A 114 14.32 -27.93 17.10
C GLU A 114 15.26 -27.49 15.96
N ARG A 115 15.41 -28.34 14.93
CA ARG A 115 16.23 -27.98 13.76
C ARG A 115 15.70 -26.71 13.09
N TYR A 116 14.39 -26.59 12.93
CA TYR A 116 13.78 -25.38 12.38
C TYR A 116 14.11 -24.13 13.21
N LEU A 117 14.29 -24.22 14.54
CA LEU A 117 14.70 -23.05 15.34
C LEU A 117 16.11 -22.55 15.00
N ILE A 118 16.99 -23.40 14.49
CA ILE A 118 18.41 -23.10 14.24
C ILE A 118 18.65 -22.73 12.77
N GLU A 119 17.80 -23.22 11.86
CA GLU A 119 17.90 -22.91 10.43
C GLU A 119 17.58 -21.43 10.14
N ASP A 120 18.36 -20.84 9.24
CA ASP A 120 18.06 -19.51 8.69
C ASP A 120 16.82 -19.58 7.78
N ASP A 121 15.86 -18.71 8.05
CA ASP A 121 14.67 -18.55 7.21
C ASP A 121 14.90 -17.40 6.23
N GLU A 122 15.36 -17.69 5.02
CA GLU A 122 15.26 -16.72 3.92
C GLU A 122 13.83 -16.70 3.39
N ARG A 123 12.99 -15.85 3.99
CA ARG A 123 11.65 -15.58 3.46
C ARG A 123 11.72 -14.46 2.44
N SER A 124 11.43 -14.80 1.18
CA SER A 124 11.08 -13.79 0.20
C SER A 124 9.86 -13.01 0.68
N HIS A 125 9.90 -11.71 0.50
CA HIS A 125 8.79 -10.83 0.78
C HIS A 125 8.56 -9.95 -0.43
N TRP A 126 7.38 -9.39 -0.49
CA TRP A 126 6.96 -8.41 -1.46
C TRP A 126 7.83 -7.16 -1.33
N HIS A 127 8.23 -6.62 -2.48
CA HIS A 127 8.91 -5.35 -2.61
C HIS A 127 8.03 -4.43 -3.42
N ASN A 128 7.61 -3.31 -2.84
CA ASN A 128 6.95 -2.27 -3.61
C ASN A 128 7.98 -1.60 -4.54
N ILE A 129 7.49 -0.85 -5.53
CA ILE A 129 8.37 -0.19 -6.51
C ILE A 129 9.40 0.71 -5.81
N SER A 130 9.02 1.39 -4.74
CA SER A 130 9.92 2.18 -3.90
C SER A 130 11.08 1.34 -3.33
N ASP A 131 10.80 0.18 -2.76
CA ASP A 131 11.83 -0.75 -2.25
C ASP A 131 12.78 -1.22 -3.37
N LEU A 132 12.23 -1.47 -4.57
CA LEU A 132 13.04 -1.87 -5.72
C LEU A 132 13.98 -0.76 -6.16
N VAL A 133 13.49 0.48 -6.24
CA VAL A 133 14.32 1.64 -6.59
C VAL A 133 15.41 1.87 -5.54
N ASP A 134 15.09 1.71 -4.26
CA ASP A 134 16.03 1.89 -3.15
C ASP A 134 17.08 0.77 -3.06
N SER A 135 16.77 -0.44 -3.55
CA SER A 135 17.74 -1.54 -3.63
C SER A 135 18.85 -1.35 -4.68
N GLY A 136 18.77 -0.29 -5.48
CA GLY A 136 19.74 0.07 -6.51
C GLY A 136 21.14 0.38 -5.97
N ARG A 137 22.15 0.17 -6.83
CA ARG A 137 23.54 0.56 -6.53
C ARG A 137 23.61 2.09 -6.41
N ASP A 138 24.37 2.60 -5.43
CA ASP A 138 24.64 4.02 -5.15
C ASP A 138 23.65 4.79 -4.24
N ARG A 139 22.70 4.13 -3.58
CA ARG A 139 21.76 4.80 -2.63
C ARG A 139 22.14 4.74 -1.15
N LYS A 140 23.29 4.17 -0.78
CA LYS A 140 23.71 4.03 0.64
C LYS A 140 23.76 5.36 1.43
N TYR A 141 23.89 6.49 0.75
CA TYR A 141 23.98 7.83 1.36
C TYR A 141 22.88 8.80 0.88
N LYS A 142 21.88 8.32 0.15
CA LYS A 142 20.74 9.11 -0.31
C LYS A 142 19.52 8.83 0.56
N MET A 143 18.57 9.77 0.62
CA MET A 143 17.24 9.51 1.18
C MET A 143 16.60 8.33 0.41
N ALA A 144 15.99 7.40 1.13
CA ALA A 144 15.24 6.30 0.53
C ALA A 144 13.89 6.81 0.02
N TRP A 145 13.49 6.44 -1.20
CA TRP A 145 12.17 6.78 -1.74
C TRP A 145 11.05 6.29 -0.83
N ARG A 146 11.18 5.10 -0.27
CA ARG A 146 10.16 4.58 0.64
C ARG A 146 9.96 5.48 1.86
N ASP A 147 11.05 5.98 2.44
CA ASP A 147 11.00 6.86 3.60
C ASP A 147 10.41 8.22 3.21
N GLU A 148 10.81 8.77 2.06
CA GLU A 148 10.29 10.04 1.56
C GLU A 148 8.80 9.97 1.21
N ILE A 149 8.36 8.92 0.50
CA ILE A 149 6.94 8.71 0.19
C ILE A 149 6.13 8.63 1.50
N THR A 150 6.61 7.86 2.47
CA THR A 150 5.94 7.73 3.77
C THR A 150 5.88 9.08 4.50
N HIS A 151 6.97 9.85 4.47
CA HIS A 151 7.06 11.15 5.10
C HIS A 151 6.12 12.17 4.45
N GLN A 152 6.17 12.30 3.13
CA GLN A 152 5.38 13.27 2.37
C GLN A 152 3.88 12.99 2.49
N VAL A 153 3.46 11.73 2.31
CA VAL A 153 2.06 11.32 2.50
C VAL A 153 1.62 11.61 3.94
N SER A 154 2.50 11.37 4.91
CA SER A 154 2.18 11.65 6.32
C SER A 154 2.04 13.14 6.63
N GLN A 155 2.89 13.99 6.07
CA GLN A 155 2.79 15.44 6.22
C GLN A 155 1.51 15.97 5.57
N PHE A 156 1.19 15.51 4.36
CA PHE A 156 -0.06 15.85 3.70
C PHE A 156 -1.26 15.42 4.54
N CYS A 157 -1.31 14.16 4.97
CA CYS A 157 -2.42 13.65 5.78
C CYS A 157 -2.57 14.43 7.09
N ALA A 158 -1.46 14.77 7.74
CA ALA A 158 -1.49 15.57 8.96
C ALA A 158 -2.12 16.95 8.76
N ASP A 159 -1.98 17.56 7.57
CA ASP A 159 -2.60 18.84 7.24
C ASP A 159 -4.04 18.71 6.69
N PHE A 160 -4.29 17.70 5.87
CA PHE A 160 -5.60 17.45 5.27
C PHE A 160 -6.66 17.03 6.32
N PHE A 161 -6.26 16.23 7.32
CA PHE A 161 -7.15 15.78 8.40
C PHE A 161 -7.19 16.71 9.62
N ARG A 162 -6.60 17.90 9.51
CA ARG A 162 -6.26 18.79 10.62
C ARG A 162 -7.43 19.66 11.12
N PHE A 163 -8.61 19.07 11.24
CA PHE A 163 -9.92 19.66 11.59
C PHE A 163 -10.77 20.12 10.40
N LYS A 164 -11.78 19.30 10.08
CA LYS A 164 -12.98 19.69 9.36
C LYS A 164 -14.21 19.41 10.25
N ALA A 165 -15.34 20.05 9.97
CA ALA A 165 -16.53 20.03 10.85
C ALA A 165 -16.97 18.61 11.25
N ASN A 166 -17.44 18.42 12.49
CA ASN A 166 -17.88 17.12 13.01
C ASN A 166 -19.33 16.75 12.63
N GLU A 167 -19.95 17.49 11.72
CA GLU A 167 -21.35 17.28 11.33
C GLU A 167 -21.43 16.80 9.88
N GLY A 168 -22.02 15.61 9.69
CA GLY A 168 -22.22 15.00 8.38
C GLY A 168 -21.31 13.80 8.12
N SER A 169 -21.32 13.32 6.87
CA SER A 169 -20.47 12.22 6.41
C SER A 169 -19.01 12.67 6.27
N TYR A 170 -18.09 11.95 6.90
CA TYR A 170 -16.66 12.14 6.73
C TYR A 170 -16.21 11.99 5.28
N GLY A 171 -16.85 11.12 4.50
CA GLY A 171 -16.59 10.98 3.07
C GLY A 171 -16.89 12.26 2.27
N THR A 172 -17.91 13.03 2.69
CA THR A 172 -18.20 14.34 2.10
C THR A 172 -17.27 15.42 2.64
N ILE A 173 -17.02 15.41 3.95
CA ILE A 173 -16.16 16.40 4.62
C ILE A 173 -14.73 16.37 4.08
N TYR A 174 -14.20 15.16 3.85
CA TYR A 174 -12.84 14.91 3.38
C TYR A 174 -12.79 14.51 1.89
N SER A 175 -13.81 14.85 1.10
CA SER A 175 -13.81 14.58 -0.35
C SER A 175 -12.67 15.31 -1.04
N GLY A 176 -12.13 14.73 -2.11
CA GLY A 176 -11.09 15.37 -2.93
C GLY A 176 -9.69 15.24 -2.35
N LEU A 177 -9.44 14.20 -1.54
CA LEU A 177 -8.15 13.91 -0.91
C LEU A 177 -7.04 13.84 -1.95
N TYR A 178 -7.26 13.06 -3.02
CA TYR A 178 -6.29 12.93 -4.10
C TYR A 178 -6.02 14.26 -4.80
N SER A 179 -7.09 15.02 -5.10
CA SER A 179 -6.96 16.31 -5.80
C SER A 179 -6.22 17.37 -4.98
N GLU A 180 -6.43 17.41 -3.66
CA GLU A 180 -5.70 18.31 -2.76
C GLU A 180 -4.23 17.88 -2.60
N TRP A 181 -3.96 16.57 -2.51
CA TRP A 181 -2.59 16.04 -2.49
C TRP A 181 -1.85 16.40 -3.76
N LEU A 182 -2.48 16.18 -4.93
CA LEU A 182 -1.90 16.48 -6.23
C LEU A 182 -1.64 17.98 -6.38
N GLY A 183 -2.60 18.83 -5.99
CA GLY A 183 -2.47 20.28 -6.01
C GLY A 183 -1.33 20.81 -5.14
N THR A 184 -1.15 20.22 -3.94
CA THR A 184 -0.04 20.54 -3.04
C THR A 184 1.29 20.07 -3.62
N THR A 185 1.36 18.82 -4.08
CA THR A 185 2.60 18.19 -4.57
C THR A 185 3.12 18.87 -5.83
N ARG A 186 2.24 19.32 -6.73
CA ARG A 186 2.63 20.08 -7.95
C ARG A 186 3.27 21.44 -7.65
N GLN A 187 3.09 21.99 -6.45
CA GLN A 187 3.71 23.25 -6.02
C GLN A 187 4.97 23.02 -5.19
N ASP A 188 5.22 21.78 -4.74
CA ASP A 188 6.33 21.43 -3.88
C ASP A 188 7.55 20.95 -4.67
N MET A 189 8.51 21.86 -4.88
CA MET A 189 9.81 21.53 -5.46
C MET A 189 10.72 20.77 -4.49
N GLY A 190 10.32 20.62 -3.23
CA GLY A 190 11.12 20.02 -2.16
C GLY A 190 11.51 18.58 -2.44
N ILE A 191 10.57 17.77 -2.96
CA ILE A 191 10.80 16.35 -3.27
C ILE A 191 11.87 16.21 -4.35
N GLU A 192 11.77 16.98 -5.44
CA GLU A 192 12.74 16.95 -6.54
C GLU A 192 14.16 17.28 -6.06
N ILE A 193 14.29 18.32 -5.23
CA ILE A 193 15.57 18.76 -4.67
C ILE A 193 16.13 17.72 -3.69
N LEU A 194 15.30 17.22 -2.78
CA LEU A 194 15.69 16.28 -1.73
C LEU A 194 16.12 14.93 -2.32
N MET A 195 15.40 14.45 -3.34
CA MET A 195 15.69 13.19 -4.00
C MET A 195 16.80 13.31 -5.06
N ALA A 196 17.13 14.54 -5.48
CA ALA A 196 18.05 14.84 -6.56
C ALA A 196 17.64 14.16 -7.89
N GLU A 197 16.37 14.32 -8.24
CA GLU A 197 15.72 13.68 -9.40
C GLU A 197 15.13 14.75 -10.33
N ASP A 198 16.00 15.34 -11.15
CA ASP A 198 15.66 16.44 -12.06
C ASP A 198 14.47 16.07 -12.97
N GLY A 199 13.47 16.96 -13.03
CA GLY A 199 12.28 16.78 -13.86
C GLY A 199 11.13 16.04 -13.17
N LEU A 200 11.28 15.63 -11.91
CA LEU A 200 10.21 14.98 -11.14
C LEU A 200 8.93 15.84 -11.06
N THR A 201 9.07 17.16 -10.93
CA THR A 201 7.90 18.06 -10.90
C THR A 201 7.06 17.97 -12.17
N GLN A 202 7.69 17.77 -13.34
CA GLN A 202 6.95 17.61 -14.60
C GLN A 202 6.11 16.32 -14.58
N HIS A 203 6.62 15.25 -13.99
CA HIS A 203 5.86 14.02 -13.82
C HIS A 203 4.62 14.23 -12.94
N PHE A 204 4.71 15.01 -11.86
CA PHE A 204 3.53 15.37 -11.05
C PHE A 204 2.52 16.25 -11.81
N LEU A 205 2.98 17.13 -12.71
CA LEU A 205 2.09 17.92 -13.56
C LEU A 205 1.33 17.04 -14.56
N ASP A 206 1.95 15.97 -15.04
CA ASP A 206 1.38 15.05 -16.04
C ASP A 206 0.43 14.00 -15.42
N LEU A 207 0.34 13.90 -14.09
CA LEU A 207 -0.58 12.97 -13.43
C LEU A 207 -2.05 13.33 -13.72
N PRO A 208 -2.94 12.33 -13.88
CA PRO A 208 -4.38 12.55 -14.04
C PRO A 208 -4.99 13.32 -12.86
N GLU A 209 -6.05 14.09 -13.11
CA GLU A 209 -6.80 14.77 -12.02
C GLU A 209 -7.72 13.83 -11.23
N ASP A 210 -8.08 12.70 -11.83
CA ASP A 210 -9.02 11.72 -11.29
C ASP A 210 -8.29 10.50 -10.71
N PRO A 211 -8.59 10.09 -9.46
CA PRO A 211 -7.89 8.99 -8.80
C PRO A 211 -8.13 7.63 -9.48
N GLU A 212 -9.31 7.39 -10.06
CA GLU A 212 -9.59 6.14 -10.78
C GLU A 212 -8.69 6.02 -12.03
N THR A 213 -8.54 7.14 -12.75
CA THR A 213 -7.67 7.25 -13.93
C THR A 213 -6.20 7.10 -13.56
N LEU A 214 -5.76 7.66 -12.42
CA LEU A 214 -4.42 7.43 -11.88
C LEU A 214 -4.19 5.94 -11.61
N LEU A 215 -5.09 5.28 -10.86
CA LEU A 215 -4.97 3.87 -10.52
C LEU A 215 -4.91 3.00 -11.78
N ALA A 216 -5.79 3.25 -12.76
CA ALA A 216 -5.80 2.52 -14.01
C ALA A 216 -4.49 2.69 -14.79
N THR A 217 -3.98 3.91 -14.87
CA THR A 217 -2.71 4.22 -15.54
C THR A 217 -1.54 3.52 -14.83
N ALA A 218 -1.48 3.60 -13.51
CA ALA A 218 -0.45 2.96 -12.71
C ALA A 218 -0.45 1.43 -12.85
N LEU A 219 -1.62 0.78 -12.81
CA LEU A 219 -1.74 -0.67 -13.00
C LEU A 219 -1.24 -1.11 -14.38
N VAL A 220 -1.56 -0.34 -15.43
CA VAL A 220 -1.11 -0.61 -16.81
C VAL A 220 0.40 -0.41 -16.94
N GLU A 221 0.93 0.72 -16.47
CA GLU A 221 2.36 1.06 -16.58
C GLU A 221 3.24 0.09 -15.80
N LEU A 222 2.82 -0.25 -14.58
CA LEU A 222 3.51 -1.22 -13.72
C LEU A 222 3.25 -2.68 -14.13
N ARG A 223 2.35 -2.91 -15.10
CA ARG A 223 1.95 -4.23 -15.61
C ARG A 223 1.49 -5.17 -14.50
N VAL A 224 0.71 -4.63 -13.57
CA VAL A 224 0.14 -5.40 -12.46
C VAL A 224 -0.95 -6.29 -13.03
N SER A 225 -0.83 -7.60 -12.81
CA SER A 225 -1.82 -8.57 -13.26
C SER A 225 -3.07 -8.52 -12.39
N ASP A 226 -4.25 -8.68 -13.00
CA ASP A 226 -5.55 -8.56 -12.32
C ASP A 226 -5.68 -9.48 -11.08
N ASP A 227 -5.02 -10.64 -11.08
CA ASP A 227 -5.04 -11.62 -9.99
C ASP A 227 -4.28 -11.17 -8.73
N VAL A 228 -3.38 -10.19 -8.85
CA VAL A 228 -2.58 -9.69 -7.73
C VAL A 228 -2.91 -8.26 -7.31
N VAL A 229 -3.87 -7.60 -7.98
CA VAL A 229 -4.23 -6.19 -7.70
C VAL A 229 -4.61 -5.98 -6.24
N THR A 230 -5.44 -6.85 -5.65
CA THR A 230 -5.81 -6.72 -4.22
C THR A 230 -4.58 -6.77 -3.31
N ASP A 231 -3.65 -7.68 -3.57
CA ASP A 231 -2.48 -7.87 -2.73
C ASP A 231 -1.48 -6.73 -2.88
N TYR A 232 -1.33 -6.21 -4.11
CA TYR A 232 -0.50 -5.05 -4.38
C TYR A 232 -1.05 -3.78 -3.70
N MET A 233 -2.35 -3.50 -3.85
CA MET A 233 -2.99 -2.36 -3.22
C MET A 233 -2.95 -2.46 -1.70
N GLN A 234 -3.15 -3.66 -1.14
CA GLN A 234 -2.98 -3.87 0.29
C GLN A 234 -1.54 -3.60 0.74
N ALA A 235 -0.53 -4.04 -0.02
CA ALA A 235 0.87 -3.77 0.32
C ALA A 235 1.18 -2.26 0.34
N LEU A 236 0.62 -1.48 -0.60
CA LEU A 236 0.75 -0.02 -0.63
C LEU A 236 0.07 0.64 0.58
N LEU A 237 -1.17 0.26 0.89
CA LEU A 237 -1.87 0.78 2.08
C LEU A 237 -1.11 0.47 3.38
N MET A 238 -0.48 -0.70 3.46
CA MET A 238 0.35 -1.07 4.59
C MET A 238 1.72 -0.36 4.63
N ASP A 239 2.15 0.38 3.59
CA ASP A 239 3.29 1.31 3.71
C ASP A 239 2.99 2.43 4.70
N VAL A 240 1.76 2.93 4.66
CA VAL A 240 1.25 4.03 5.49
C VAL A 240 0.11 3.56 6.40
N ASN A 241 0.28 2.36 6.99
CA ASN A 241 -0.80 1.65 7.69
C ASN A 241 -1.52 2.50 8.77
N GLY A 242 -0.80 3.39 9.46
CA GLY A 242 -1.40 4.29 10.44
C GLY A 242 -2.47 5.21 9.83
N TRP A 243 -2.15 5.85 8.71
CA TRP A 243 -3.10 6.71 7.98
C TRP A 243 -4.18 5.90 7.27
N ALA A 244 -3.84 4.76 6.67
CA ALA A 244 -4.83 3.85 6.10
C ALA A 244 -5.87 3.41 7.15
N SER A 245 -5.41 3.08 8.36
CA SER A 245 -6.27 2.69 9.48
C SER A 245 -7.12 3.87 9.98
N TRP A 246 -6.60 5.10 9.92
CA TRP A 246 -7.37 6.31 10.24
C TRP A 246 -8.50 6.55 9.23
N VAL A 247 -8.23 6.44 7.93
CA VAL A 247 -9.26 6.57 6.90
C VAL A 247 -10.28 5.42 6.99
N ALA A 248 -9.84 4.20 7.31
CA ALA A 248 -10.72 3.07 7.57
C ALA A 248 -11.64 3.32 8.78
N TYR A 249 -11.15 4.02 9.82
CA TYR A 249 -11.96 4.46 10.96
C TYR A 249 -13.02 5.49 10.56
N LEU A 250 -12.68 6.49 9.76
CA LEU A 250 -13.66 7.47 9.26
C LEU A 250 -14.78 6.80 8.44
N ARG A 251 -14.41 5.85 7.57
CA ARG A 251 -15.37 5.03 6.81
C ARG A 251 -16.26 4.21 7.75
N TRP A 252 -15.69 3.63 8.80
CA TRP A 252 -16.44 2.86 9.79
C TRP A 252 -17.47 3.73 10.53
N GLN A 253 -17.08 4.93 10.97
CA GLN A 253 -17.98 5.90 11.59
C GLN A 253 -19.12 6.31 10.67
N ASP A 254 -18.84 6.58 9.40
CA ASP A 254 -19.87 6.91 8.41
C ASP A 254 -20.86 5.76 8.23
N ARG A 255 -20.37 4.52 8.09
CA ARG A 255 -21.22 3.33 7.95
C ARG A 255 -22.10 3.10 9.18
N LEU A 256 -21.61 3.35 10.39
CA LEU A 256 -22.42 3.28 11.61
C LEU A 256 -23.56 4.31 11.61
N ASN A 257 -23.34 5.47 11.02
CA ASN A 257 -24.32 6.54 10.91
C ASN A 257 -25.17 6.44 9.62
N GLY A 258 -25.03 5.36 8.85
CA GLY A 258 -25.82 5.10 7.63
C GLY A 258 -25.35 5.87 6.39
N TYR A 259 -24.15 6.44 6.41
CA TYR A 259 -23.54 7.09 5.25
C TYR A 259 -22.70 6.10 4.44
N ASP A 260 -22.68 6.30 3.11
CA ASP A 260 -21.66 5.69 2.25
C ASP A 260 -20.38 6.52 2.29
N ASN A 261 -19.24 5.86 2.18
CA ASN A 261 -17.93 6.52 2.26
C ASN A 261 -16.91 5.78 1.38
N GLN A 262 -16.46 6.49 0.34
CA GLN A 262 -15.49 6.02 -0.65
C GLN A 262 -14.10 6.62 -0.46
N LEU A 263 -13.84 7.29 0.67
CA LEU A 263 -12.59 8.00 0.93
C LEU A 263 -11.35 7.09 0.85
N MET A 264 -11.50 5.81 1.17
CA MET A 264 -10.44 4.80 1.04
C MET A 264 -10.01 4.53 -0.40
N ILE A 265 -10.81 4.88 -1.41
CA ILE A 265 -10.45 4.73 -2.83
C ILE A 265 -9.58 5.92 -3.27
N GLU A 266 -9.80 7.10 -2.69
CA GLU A 266 -8.98 8.30 -2.95
C GLU A 266 -7.64 8.29 -2.20
N PHE A 267 -7.57 7.56 -1.09
CA PHE A 267 -6.38 7.40 -0.24
C PHE A 267 -5.43 6.31 -0.75
#